data_AF-A0A8J8F5V0-F1
#
_entry.id   AF-A0A8J8F5V0-F1
#
_cell.length_a   1.000
_cell.length_b   1.000
_cell.length_c   1.000
_cell.angle_alpha   90.00
_cell.angle_beta   90.00
_cell.angle_gamma   90.00
#
_symmetry.space_group_name_H-M   'P 1'
#
loop_
_entity.id
_entity.type
_entity.pdbx_description
1 polymer ?
#
loop_
_entity_poly.entity_id
_entity_poly.type
_entity_poly.pdbx_seq_one_letter_code
_entity_poly.pdbx_strand_id
1 'polypeptide(L)' 'MRTCHNCDAPISANFVRVFGDNDGTLEGCIHCLSSSELTGTDAGRDAPSLQY' A
#
# COMPACT_ATOMS: atom_id res chain seq x y z
N MET A 1 -6.92 0.07 15.43
CA MET A 1 -7.38 -0.47 14.13
C MET A 1 -6.54 0.22 13.06
N ARG A 2 -6.00 -0.49 12.06
CA ARG A 2 -5.28 0.16 10.95
C ARG A 2 -6.27 0.36 9.81
N THR A 3 -6.24 1.53 9.20
CA THR A 3 -7.14 1.90 8.09
C THR A 3 -6.32 2.14 6.83
N CYS A 4 -6.94 1.91 5.68
CA CYS A 4 -6.41 2.36 4.39
C CYS A 4 -6.51 3.89 4.31
N HIS A 5 -5.46 4.58 3.90
CA HIS A 5 -5.46 6.04 3.81
C HIS A 5 -6.31 6.57 2.64
N ASN A 6 -6.47 5.78 1.58
CA ASN A 6 -7.22 6.19 0.38
C ASN A 6 -8.74 6.02 0.51
N CYS A 7 -9.23 5.11 1.35
CA CYS A 7 -10.67 4.85 1.45
C CYS A 7 -11.19 4.64 2.89
N ASP A 8 -10.35 4.86 3.89
CA ASP A 8 -10.65 4.69 5.31
C ASP A 8 -11.16 3.30 5.73
N ALA A 9 -11.09 2.31 4.83
CA ALA A 9 -11.54 0.97 5.10
C ALA A 9 -10.69 0.33 6.22
N PRO A 10 -11.30 -0.47 7.12
CA PRO A 10 -10.57 -1.18 8.16
C PRO A 10 -9.77 -2.34 7.56
N ILE A 11 -8.47 -2.41 7.85
CA ILE A 11 -7.56 -3.41 7.29
C ILE A 11 -6.84 -4.19 8.40
N SER A 12 -6.53 -5.46 8.12
CA SER A 12 -5.78 -6.30 9.06
C SER A 12 -4.30 -5.89 9.15
N ALA A 13 -3.70 -6.10 10.33
CA ALA A 13 -2.27 -5.83 10.53
C ALA A 13 -1.38 -6.69 9.60
N ASN A 14 -1.82 -7.89 9.24
CA ASN A 14 -1.09 -8.77 8.32
C ASN A 14 -1.07 -8.20 6.90
N PHE A 15 -2.15 -7.54 6.48
CA PHE A 15 -2.20 -6.91 5.16
C PHE A 15 -1.23 -5.72 5.09
N VAL A 16 -1.22 -4.87 6.13
CA VAL A 16 -0.27 -3.74 6.24
C VAL A 16 1.19 -4.22 6.27
N ARG A 17 1.47 -5.39 6.85
CA ARG A 17 2.82 -5.96 6.83
C ARG A 17 3.33 -6.33 5.44
N VAL A 18 2.43 -6.65 4.51
CA VAL A 18 2.79 -7.14 3.17
C VAL A 18 2.73 -6.01 2.14
N PHE A 19 1.74 -5.13 2.27
CA PHE A 19 1.43 -4.09 1.28
C PHE A 19 1.61 -2.66 1.81
N GLY A 20 1.91 -2.49 3.10
CA GLY A 20 2.21 -1.19 3.67
C GLY A 20 3.65 -0.77 3.37
N ASP A 21 3.88 0.53 3.50
CA ASP A 21 5.21 1.11 3.38
C ASP A 21 6.09 0.82 4.61
N ASN A 22 7.30 1.38 4.62
CA ASN A 22 8.26 1.20 5.71
C ASN A 22 7.80 1.80 7.05
N ASP A 23 6.86 2.76 7.01
CA ASP A 23 6.25 3.38 8.18
C ASP A 23 5.00 2.61 8.64
N GLY A 24 4.58 1.60 7.88
CA GLY A 24 3.39 0.79 8.13
C GLY A 24 2.10 1.53 7.79
N THR A 25 2.17 2.48 6.87
CA THR A 25 1.04 3.17 6.24
C THR A 25 0.60 2.40 4.99
N LEU A 26 -0.70 2.44 4.70
CA LEU A 26 -1.28 1.75 3.56
C LEU A 26 -2.02 2.75 2.67
N GLU A 27 -1.37 3.18 1.59
CA GLU A 27 -1.93 4.11 0.61
C GLU A 27 -3.01 3.48 -0.27
N GLY A 28 -3.11 2.16 -0.31
CA GLY A 28 -4.09 1.45 -1.14
C GLY A 28 -4.42 0.06 -0.61
N CYS A 29 -5.67 -0.35 -0.74
CA CYS A 29 -6.13 -1.64 -0.24
C CYS A 29 -7.08 -2.35 -1.21
N ILE A 30 -7.38 -3.62 -0.93
CA ILE A 30 -8.28 -4.45 -1.74
C ILE A 30 -9.72 -3.91 -1.87
N HIS A 31 -10.12 -2.95 -1.04
CA HIS A 31 -11.45 -2.34 -1.10
C HIS A 31 -11.54 -1.19 -2.09
N CYS A 32 -10.42 -0.51 -2.39
CA CYS A 32 -10.39 0.63 -3.30
C CYS A 32 -9.53 0.42 -4.54
N LEU A 33 -8.67 -0.59 -4.55
CA LEU A 33 -7.77 -0.94 -5.64
C LEU A 33 -7.97 -2.39 -6.08
N SER A 34 -7.78 -2.63 -7.38
CA SER A 34 -7.68 -3.97 -7.94
C SER A 34 -6.35 -4.64 -7.57
N SER A 35 -6.29 -5.97 -7.65
CA SER A 35 -5.06 -6.73 -7.37
C SER A 35 -3.87 -6.31 -8.23
N SER A 36 -4.12 -5.89 -9.48
CA SER A 36 -3.10 -5.37 -10.40
C SER A 36 -2.55 -4.01 -9.96
N GLU A 37 -3.36 -3.16 -9.34
CA GLU A 37 -2.90 -1.87 -8.81
C GLU A 37 -2.10 -2.07 -7.52
N LEU A 38 -2.54 -3.00 -6.66
CA LEU A 38 -1.81 -3.35 -5.42
C LEU A 38 -0.43 -3.96 -5.65
N THR A 39 -0.22 -4.61 -6.80
CA THR A 39 1.07 -5.21 -7.18
C THR A 39 1.84 -4.38 -8.22
N GLY A 40 1.15 -3.49 -8.94
CA GLY A 40 1.69 -2.79 -10.10
C GLY A 40 2.17 -1.36 -9.82
N THR A 41 1.58 -0.68 -8.84
CA THR A 41 1.99 0.66 -8.41
C THR A 41 2.62 0.57 -7.02
N ASP A 42 3.94 0.59 -6.98
CA ASP A 42 4.71 1.46 -6.08
C ASP A 42 4.37 1.49 -4.57
N ALA A 43 3.71 0.46 -4.03
CA ALA A 43 3.61 0.20 -2.59
C ALA A 43 4.99 0.02 -1.92
N GLY A 44 6.07 0.05 -2.71
CA GLY A 44 7.45 0.21 -2.28
C GLY A 44 8.33 0.94 -3.30
N ARG A 45 7.83 1.94 -4.03
CA ARG A 45 8.68 2.79 -4.89
C ARG A 45 8.54 4.29 -4.58
N ASP A 46 9.10 4.78 -3.48
CA ASP A 46 10.48 5.28 -3.48
C ASP A 46 11.56 4.20 -3.58
N ALA A 47 11.69 3.60 -4.76
CA ALA A 47 12.95 3.05 -5.21
C ALA A 47 13.63 4.28 -5.81
N PRO A 48 14.81 4.68 -5.33
CA PRO A 48 15.45 5.92 -5.78
C PRO A 48 15.48 5.90 -7.30
N SER A 49 14.95 6.98 -7.87
CA SER A 49 15.02 7.24 -9.29
C SER A 49 16.47 7.10 -9.75
N LEU A 50 16.81 5.93 -10.31
CA LEU A 50 17.99 5.77 -11.15
C LEU A 50 17.72 6.59 -12.41
N GLN A 51 18.01 7.89 -12.30
CA GLN A 51 18.25 8.76 -13.44
C GLN A 51 19.57 8.28 -14.06
N TYR A 52 19.50 7.78 -15.29
CA TYR A 52 20.66 7.56 -16.16
C TYR A 52 20.65 8.61 -17.26
#